data_AF-A0A8J5MQ19-F1
#
_entry.id   AF-A0A8J5MQ19-F1
#
_cell.length_a   1.000
_cell.length_b   1.000
_cell.length_c   1.000
_cell.angle_alpha   90.00
_cell.angle_beta   90.00
_cell.angle_gamma   90.00
#
_symmetry.space_group_name_H-M   'P 1'
#
loop_
_entity.id
_entity.type
_entity.pdbx_description
1 polymer ?
#
loop_
_entity_poly.entity_id
_entity_poly.type
_entity_poly.pdbx_seq_one_letter_code
_entity_poly.pdbx_strand_id
1 'polypeptide(L)'
;MFKKQLVLTTSARMAANELAGPLSNVFNTCLVENTWPTMWKQARVVPVHKKWSKSDPGNYRLISLLSVVSKIFEWLVAEEMCRHFNLHNLLSNRQFGFRSSRSTSDLLLLLSGDWQDALNNGLDNLVIALDIAGGLRPGVARGPPGEASSEGNRVEPPPASSRLPTREDPQSCR
;
A
#
# COMPACT_ATOMS: atom_id res chain seq x y z
N MET A 1 -21.44 -22.19 -11.40
CA MET A 1 -20.32 -21.37 -11.87
C MET A 1 -19.37 -20.91 -10.76
N PHE A 2 -19.69 -21.09 -9.46
CA PHE A 2 -18.82 -20.65 -8.35
C PHE A 2 -18.83 -21.65 -7.18
N LYS A 3 -17.99 -22.69 -7.23
CA LYS A 3 -17.98 -23.74 -6.17
C LYS A 3 -16.62 -24.00 -5.52
N LYS A 4 -15.60 -23.17 -5.71
CA LYS A 4 -14.34 -23.33 -4.97
C LYS A 4 -13.75 -21.99 -4.55
N GLN A 5 -13.07 -22.05 -3.40
CA GLN A 5 -12.33 -21.00 -2.70
C GLN A 5 -13.15 -20.05 -1.80
N LEU A 6 -13.58 -20.59 -0.66
CA LEU A 6 -13.70 -19.82 0.59
C LEU A 6 -12.52 -20.19 1.50
N VAL A 7 -11.42 -19.45 1.42
CA VAL A 7 -10.29 -19.64 2.33
C VAL A 7 -9.80 -18.29 2.78
N LEU A 8 -10.05 -17.91 4.03
CA LEU A 8 -9.30 -16.83 4.68
C LEU A 8 -9.33 -16.92 6.23
N THR A 9 -10.26 -17.66 6.84
CA THR A 9 -10.26 -17.97 8.29
C THR A 9 -10.81 -19.37 8.55
N THR A 10 -10.23 -20.13 9.47
CA THR A 10 -10.65 -21.51 9.83
C THR A 10 -12.14 -21.61 10.18
N SER A 11 -12.70 -20.61 10.86
CA SER A 11 -14.12 -20.58 11.22
C SER A 11 -15.05 -20.37 10.01
N ALA A 12 -14.71 -19.43 9.10
CA ALA A 12 -15.50 -19.22 7.89
C ALA A 12 -15.49 -20.46 6.96
N ARG A 13 -14.38 -21.22 6.96
CA ARG A 13 -14.27 -22.46 6.19
C ARG A 13 -15.27 -23.52 6.64
N MET A 14 -15.55 -23.63 7.94
CA MET A 14 -16.49 -24.62 8.47
C MET A 14 -17.94 -24.31 8.04
N ALA A 15 -18.30 -23.03 7.99
CA ALA A 15 -19.63 -22.58 7.54
C ALA A 15 -19.72 -22.31 6.03
N ALA A 16 -18.69 -22.68 5.25
CA ALA A 16 -18.57 -22.26 3.86
C ALA A 16 -19.73 -22.74 2.98
N ASN A 17 -20.17 -23.99 3.18
CA ASN A 17 -21.22 -24.59 2.36
C ASN A 17 -22.57 -23.89 2.59
N GLU A 18 -22.88 -23.55 3.84
CA GLU A 18 -24.13 -22.88 4.21
C GLU A 18 -24.11 -21.41 3.78
N LEU A 19 -22.97 -20.73 3.88
CA LEU A 19 -22.83 -19.32 3.52
C LEU A 19 -22.69 -19.09 2.01
N ALA A 20 -22.26 -20.09 1.24
CA ALA A 20 -22.00 -19.94 -0.19
C ALA A 20 -23.24 -19.49 -0.97
N GLY A 21 -24.41 -20.07 -0.70
CA GLY A 21 -25.66 -19.72 -1.38
C GLY A 21 -26.07 -18.25 -1.13
N PRO A 22 -26.29 -17.85 0.14
CA PRO A 22 -26.64 -16.48 0.48
C PRO A 22 -25.63 -15.45 -0.01
N LEU A 23 -24.32 -15.70 0.19
CA LEU A 23 -23.28 -14.75 -0.25
C LEU A 23 -23.24 -14.61 -1.77
N SER A 24 -23.44 -15.69 -2.52
CA SER A 24 -23.49 -15.63 -3.99
C SER A 24 -24.64 -14.73 -4.46
N ASN A 25 -25.81 -14.85 -3.83
CA ASN A 25 -26.96 -14.00 -4.16
C ASN A 25 -26.66 -12.53 -3.89
N VAL A 26 -26.09 -12.21 -2.72
CA VAL A 26 -25.73 -10.83 -2.38
C VAL A 26 -24.68 -10.27 -3.36
N PHE A 27 -23.63 -11.03 -3.67
CA PHE A 27 -22.60 -10.59 -4.62
C PHE A 27 -23.16 -10.34 -6.02
N ASN A 28 -24.05 -11.21 -6.51
CA ASN A 28 -24.69 -11.01 -7.80
C ASN A 28 -25.57 -9.74 -7.80
N THR A 29 -26.33 -9.50 -6.74
CA THR A 29 -27.11 -8.25 -6.59
C THR A 29 -26.20 -7.03 -6.62
N CYS A 30 -25.10 -7.05 -5.86
CA CYS A 30 -24.12 -5.96 -5.86
C CYS A 30 -23.55 -5.68 -7.26
N LEU A 31 -23.26 -6.72 -8.05
CA LEU A 31 -22.74 -6.58 -9.41
C LEU A 31 -23.79 -6.03 -10.39
N VAL A 32 -25.04 -6.49 -10.31
CA VAL A 32 -26.13 -6.02 -11.18
C VAL A 32 -26.49 -4.57 -10.88
N GLU A 33 -26.57 -4.21 -9.60
CA GLU A 33 -26.92 -2.86 -9.16
C GLU A 33 -25.73 -1.90 -9.19
N ASN A 34 -24.52 -2.40 -9.41
CA ASN A 34 -23.27 -1.64 -9.27
C ASN A 34 -23.12 -0.99 -7.88
N THR A 35 -23.65 -1.64 -6.84
CA THR A 35 -23.64 -1.16 -5.47
C THR A 35 -22.62 -1.92 -4.62
N TRP A 36 -21.95 -1.19 -3.72
CA TRP A 36 -21.03 -1.79 -2.76
C TRP A 36 -21.42 -1.41 -1.34
N PRO A 37 -21.76 -2.38 -0.47
CA PRO A 37 -22.21 -2.12 0.89
C PRO A 37 -21.22 -1.27 1.69
N THR A 38 -21.70 -0.23 2.37
CA THR A 38 -20.86 0.69 3.14
C THR A 38 -20.04 -0.05 4.21
N MET A 39 -20.66 -1.03 4.87
CA MET A 39 -20.01 -1.90 5.87
C MET A 39 -18.81 -2.70 5.31
N TRP A 40 -18.77 -2.97 4.01
CA TRP A 40 -17.65 -3.67 3.38
C TRP A 40 -16.51 -2.72 3.01
N LYS A 41 -16.79 -1.43 2.84
CA LYS A 41 -15.77 -0.39 2.58
C LYS A 41 -14.99 0.00 3.84
N GLN A 42 -15.51 -0.33 5.02
CA GLN A 42 -14.86 -0.03 6.28
C GLN A 42 -13.71 -1.01 6.54
N ALA A 43 -12.53 -0.46 6.82
CA ALA A 43 -11.34 -1.24 7.11
C ALA A 43 -10.72 -0.81 8.45
N ARG A 44 -10.22 -1.78 9.21
CA ARG A 44 -9.41 -1.52 10.40
C ARG A 44 -7.97 -1.27 9.97
N VAL A 45 -7.48 -0.04 10.17
CA VAL A 45 -6.10 0.33 9.81
C VAL A 45 -5.14 -0.09 10.92
N VAL A 46 -4.11 -0.85 10.57
CA VAL A 46 -3.06 -1.30 11.50
C VAL A 46 -1.70 -0.80 11.00
N PRO A 47 -0.95 -0.05 11.81
CA PRO A 47 0.41 0.36 11.46
C PRO A 47 1.39 -0.80 11.65
N VAL A 48 2.16 -1.11 10.61
CA VAL A 48 3.25 -2.09 10.64
C VAL A 48 4.58 -1.38 10.45
N HIS A 49 5.45 -1.52 11.44
CA HIS A 49 6.79 -0.91 11.40
C HIS A 49 7.61 -1.48 10.26
N LYS A 50 8.23 -0.61 9.45
CA LYS A 50 9.08 -1.00 8.31
C LYS A 50 10.53 -1.17 8.74
N LYS A 51 11.25 -0.07 8.97
CA LYS A 51 12.67 0.05 9.34
C LYS A 51 12.89 1.40 10.06
N TRP A 52 14.06 1.63 10.65
CA TRP A 52 14.45 2.89 11.31
C TRP A 52 13.73 3.17 12.64
N SER A 53 13.80 4.42 13.10
CA SER A 53 13.27 4.85 14.40
C SER A 53 11.78 4.56 14.51
N LYS A 54 11.38 3.92 15.61
CA LYS A 54 9.97 3.67 15.97
C LYS A 54 9.24 4.94 16.40
N SER A 55 9.99 6.00 16.74
CA SER A 55 9.44 7.28 17.19
C SER A 55 8.91 8.13 16.02
N ASP A 56 9.31 7.82 14.78
CA ASP A 56 8.89 8.54 13.60
C ASP A 56 7.71 7.79 12.92
N PRO A 57 6.50 8.39 12.87
CA PRO A 57 5.33 7.81 12.21
C PRO A 57 5.55 7.50 10.72
N GLY A 58 6.46 8.21 10.04
CA GLY A 58 6.81 8.00 8.64
C GLY A 58 7.41 6.62 8.36
N ASN A 59 7.90 5.93 9.39
CA ASN A 59 8.51 4.61 9.30
C ASN A 59 7.51 3.44 9.40
N TYR A 60 6.21 3.73 9.45
CA TYR A 60 5.16 2.73 9.48
C TYR A 60 4.44 2.62 8.13
N ARG A 61 4.09 1.40 7.75
CA ARG A 61 3.15 1.12 6.65
C ARG A 61 1.78 0.90 7.24
N LEU A 62 0.79 1.65 6.78
CA LEU A 62 -0.60 1.44 7.17
C LEU A 62 -1.18 0.28 6.35
N ILE A 63 -1.69 -0.76 7.03
CA ILE A 63 -2.37 -1.89 6.41
C ILE A 63 -3.87 -1.80 6.73
N SER A 64 -4.70 -1.76 5.70
CA SER A 64 -6.15 -1.77 5.82
C SER A 64 -6.67 -3.21 5.89
N LEU A 65 -7.25 -3.60 7.03
CA LEU A 65 -7.88 -4.90 7.21
C LEU A 65 -9.38 -4.81 6.95
N LEU A 66 -9.78 -5.27 5.76
CA LEU A 66 -11.18 -5.40 5.35
C LEU A 66 -11.84 -6.64 5.96
N SER A 67 -13.18 -6.63 6.00
CA SER A 67 -13.97 -7.79 6.44
C SER A 67 -13.73 -9.00 5.52
N VAL A 68 -13.91 -10.22 6.05
CA VAL A 68 -13.73 -11.45 5.27
C VAL A 68 -14.63 -11.46 4.04
N VAL A 69 -15.88 -11.01 4.19
CA VAL A 69 -16.86 -10.92 3.09
C VAL A 69 -16.39 -9.95 2.00
N SER A 70 -15.89 -8.76 2.36
CA SER A 70 -15.33 -7.80 1.39
C SER A 70 -14.16 -8.40 0.61
N LYS A 71 -13.23 -9.07 1.30
CA LYS A 71 -12.07 -9.70 0.65
C LYS A 71 -12.46 -10.79 -0.33
N ILE A 72 -13.50 -11.58 -0.02
CA ILE A 72 -14.00 -12.60 -0.94
C ILE A 72 -14.58 -11.94 -2.19
N PHE A 73 -15.37 -10.88 -2.01
CA PHE A 73 -15.95 -10.16 -3.14
C PHE A 73 -14.89 -9.48 -4.01
N GLU A 74 -13.93 -8.78 -3.40
CA GLU A 74 -12.77 -8.19 -4.09
C GLU A 74 -11.97 -9.24 -4.86
N TRP A 75 -11.76 -10.41 -4.27
CA TRP A 75 -11.05 -11.51 -4.92
C TRP A 75 -11.81 -12.01 -6.16
N LEU A 76 -13.12 -12.21 -6.08
CA LEU A 76 -13.95 -12.63 -7.22
C LEU A 76 -13.89 -11.62 -8.38
N VAL A 77 -14.01 -10.32 -8.06
CA VAL A 77 -13.92 -9.26 -9.06
C VAL A 77 -12.51 -9.21 -9.67
N ALA A 78 -11.47 -9.30 -8.83
CA ALA A 78 -10.09 -9.29 -9.29
C ALA A 78 -9.76 -10.49 -10.19
N GLU A 79 -10.29 -11.68 -9.89
CA GLU A 79 -10.11 -12.87 -10.70
C GLU A 79 -10.72 -12.66 -12.10
N GLU A 80 -11.94 -12.15 -12.18
CA GLU A 80 -12.61 -11.90 -13.45
C GLU A 80 -11.92 -10.79 -14.27
N MET A 81 -11.47 -9.72 -13.61
CA MET A 81 -10.67 -8.67 -14.26
C MET A 81 -9.35 -9.23 -14.80
N CYS A 82 -8.63 -10.03 -14.02
CA CYS A 82 -7.40 -10.68 -14.46
C CYS A 82 -7.65 -11.60 -15.66
N ARG A 83 -8.75 -12.37 -15.64
CA ARG A 83 -9.16 -13.23 -16.74
C ARG A 83 -9.39 -12.42 -18.01
N HIS A 84 -10.13 -11.32 -17.91
CA HIS A 84 -10.40 -10.42 -19.02
C HIS A 84 -9.11 -9.80 -19.59
N PHE A 85 -8.23 -9.27 -18.74
CA PHE A 85 -6.97 -8.68 -19.17
C PHE A 85 -6.05 -9.67 -19.89
N ASN A 86 -6.01 -10.92 -19.43
CA ASN A 86 -5.22 -11.95 -20.09
C ASN A 86 -5.84 -12.42 -21.40
N LEU A 87 -7.17 -12.59 -21.46
CA LEU A 87 -7.87 -13.03 -22.68
C LEU A 87 -7.71 -12.01 -23.82
N HIS A 88 -7.73 -10.72 -23.49
CA HIS A 88 -7.62 -9.63 -24.48
C HIS A 88 -6.18 -9.09 -24.64
N ASN A 89 -5.18 -9.71 -24.02
CA ASN A 89 -3.78 -9.30 -24.08
C ASN A 89 -3.55 -7.79 -23.77
N LEU A 90 -4.29 -7.26 -22.79
CA LEU A 90 -4.27 -5.83 -22.46
C LEU A 90 -3.05 -5.40 -21.63
N LEU A 91 -2.31 -6.36 -21.07
CA LEU A 91 -1.12 -6.11 -20.26
C LEU A 91 0.16 -6.34 -21.05
N SER A 92 1.15 -5.46 -20.84
CA SER A 92 2.45 -5.56 -21.50
C SER A 92 3.15 -6.89 -21.24
N ASN A 93 3.79 -7.43 -22.28
CA ASN A 93 4.64 -8.61 -22.19
C ASN A 93 5.95 -8.36 -21.43
N ARG A 94 6.28 -7.11 -21.07
CA ARG A 94 7.39 -6.77 -20.17
C ARG A 94 6.94 -6.43 -18.75
N GLN A 95 5.67 -6.61 -18.41
CA GLN A 95 5.20 -6.53 -17.02
C GLN A 95 5.36 -7.89 -16.33
N PHE A 96 6.13 -7.94 -15.25
CA PHE A 96 6.40 -9.17 -14.49
C PHE A 96 5.75 -9.17 -13.10
N GLY A 97 5.61 -7.99 -12.49
CA GLY A 97 4.92 -7.84 -11.21
C GLY A 97 3.41 -8.09 -11.34
N PHE A 98 2.83 -8.74 -10.32
CA PHE A 98 1.39 -8.99 -10.19
C PHE A 98 0.75 -9.74 -11.37
N ARG A 99 1.53 -10.54 -12.12
CA ARG A 99 1.01 -11.41 -13.18
C ARG A 99 1.18 -12.87 -12.82
N SER A 100 0.18 -13.68 -13.15
CA SER A 100 0.28 -15.14 -13.06
C SER A 100 1.39 -15.66 -13.99
N SER A 101 2.09 -16.70 -13.55
CA SER A 101 3.14 -17.37 -14.33
C SER A 101 4.31 -16.46 -14.74
N ARG A 102 4.57 -15.41 -13.96
CA ARG A 102 5.73 -14.53 -14.12
C ARG A 102 6.35 -14.26 -12.76
N SER A 103 7.67 -14.25 -12.72
CA SER A 103 8.45 -14.09 -11.50
C SER A 103 9.50 -13.01 -11.67
N THR A 104 10.08 -12.58 -10.54
CA THR A 104 11.24 -11.69 -10.54
C THR A 104 12.45 -12.33 -11.22
N SER A 105 12.56 -13.67 -11.16
CA SER A 105 13.63 -14.42 -11.83
C SER A 105 13.51 -14.36 -13.34
N ASP A 106 12.29 -14.42 -13.89
CA ASP A 106 12.06 -14.29 -15.34
C ASP A 106 12.46 -12.90 -15.85
N LEU A 107 12.15 -11.85 -15.06
CA LEU A 107 12.61 -10.49 -15.36
C LEU A 107 14.14 -10.41 -15.35
N LEU A 108 14.79 -10.97 -14.33
CA LEU A 108 16.24 -10.96 -14.22
C LEU A 108 16.90 -11.70 -15.38
N LEU A 109 16.36 -12.85 -15.77
CA LEU A 109 16.85 -13.63 -16.91
C LEU A 109 16.73 -12.83 -18.22
N LEU A 110 15.56 -12.21 -18.46
CA LEU A 110 15.34 -11.36 -19.63
C LEU A 110 16.36 -10.21 -19.69
N LEU A 111 16.51 -9.47 -18.58
CA LEU A 111 17.45 -8.34 -18.51
C LEU A 111 18.90 -8.78 -18.71
N SER A 112 19.28 -9.93 -18.12
CA SER A 112 20.65 -10.45 -18.25
C SER A 112 20.97 -10.84 -19.69
N GLY A 113 20.00 -11.43 -20.40
CA GLY A 113 20.12 -11.72 -21.84
C GLY A 113 20.25 -10.44 -22.66
N ASP A 114 19.33 -9.49 -22.49
CA ASP A 114 19.34 -8.19 -23.18
C ASP A 114 20.69 -7.47 -22.98
N TRP A 115 21.26 -7.49 -21.76
CA TRP A 115 22.55 -6.88 -21.46
C TRP A 115 23.74 -7.62 -22.07
N GLN A 116 23.73 -8.95 -22.04
CA GLN A 116 24.80 -9.75 -22.63
C GLN A 116 24.86 -9.55 -24.14
N ASP A 117 23.72 -9.50 -24.81
CA ASP A 117 23.63 -9.25 -26.24
C ASP A 117 24.15 -7.87 -26.61
N ALA A 118 23.83 -6.83 -25.82
CA ALA A 118 24.40 -5.50 -26.01
C ALA A 118 25.93 -5.49 -25.89
N LEU A 119 26.47 -6.15 -24.85
CA LEU A 119 27.93 -6.26 -24.66
C LEU A 119 28.62 -7.00 -25.81
N ASN A 120 28.03 -8.11 -26.28
CA ASN A 120 28.57 -8.88 -27.40
C ASN A 120 28.61 -8.05 -28.70
N ASN A 121 27.72 -7.08 -28.85
CA ASN A 121 27.67 -6.15 -29.98
C ASN A 121 28.51 -4.88 -29.77
N GLY A 122 29.27 -4.78 -28.67
CA GLY A 122 30.09 -3.60 -28.35
C GLY A 122 29.29 -2.36 -27.98
N LEU A 123 28.05 -2.53 -27.51
CA LEU A 123 27.19 -1.45 -27.05
C LEU A 123 27.27 -1.30 -25.52
N ASP A 124 27.06 -0.08 -25.03
CA ASP A 124 26.94 0.20 -23.60
C ASP A 124 25.53 -0.06 -23.07
N ASN A 125 25.44 -0.55 -21.83
CA ASN A 125 24.17 -0.77 -21.13
C ASN A 125 23.88 0.39 -20.16
N LEU A 126 22.76 1.10 -20.35
CA LEU A 126 22.25 2.10 -19.41
C LEU A 126 20.95 1.63 -18.77
N VAL A 127 20.89 1.63 -17.44
CA VAL A 127 19.68 1.26 -16.68
C VAL A 127 19.12 2.49 -15.97
N ILE A 128 17.85 2.81 -16.24
CA ILE A 128 17.11 3.86 -15.53
C ILE A 128 16.09 3.18 -14.61
N ALA A 129 16.31 3.28 -13.31
CA ALA A 129 15.38 2.76 -12.30
C ALA A 129 14.39 3.86 -11.88
N LEU A 130 13.10 3.58 -12.01
CA LEU A 130 12.01 4.49 -11.66
C LEU A 130 11.16 3.87 -10.54
N ASP A 131 10.76 4.68 -9.56
CA ASP A 131 9.81 4.30 -8.51
C ASP A 131 8.70 5.36 -8.38
N ILE A 132 7.49 4.91 -8.08
CA ILE A 132 6.33 5.79 -7.91
C ILE A 132 6.11 6.03 -6.42
N ALA A 133 6.29 7.27 -5.99
CA ALA A 133 6.05 7.64 -4.59
C ALA A 133 4.56 7.49 -4.22
N GLY A 134 4.29 6.76 -3.14
CA GLY A 134 2.97 6.78 -2.47
C GLY A 134 1.85 5.96 -3.12
N GLY A 135 2.13 5.10 -4.09
CA GLY A 135 1.11 4.43 -4.91
C GLY A 135 0.04 3.59 -4.20
N LEU A 136 0.22 3.24 -2.91
CA LEU A 136 -0.73 2.41 -2.14
C LEU A 136 -1.03 2.97 -0.74
N ARG A 137 -0.84 4.27 -0.51
CA ARG A 137 -1.20 4.86 0.79
C ARG A 137 -2.72 4.88 0.94
N PRO A 138 -3.29 4.33 2.03
CA PRO A 138 -4.70 4.55 2.34
C PRO A 138 -4.93 6.07 2.37
N GLY A 139 -5.97 6.53 1.67
CA GLY A 139 -6.36 7.94 1.74
C GLY A 139 -6.51 8.30 3.22
N VAL A 140 -5.62 9.16 3.71
CA VAL A 140 -5.80 9.76 5.04
C VAL A 140 -7.11 10.52 4.92
N ALA A 141 -8.15 10.04 5.58
CA ALA A 141 -9.34 10.84 5.80
C ALA A 141 -8.83 12.13 6.44
N ARG A 142 -8.84 13.23 5.68
CA ARG A 142 -8.67 14.55 6.29
C ARG A 142 -9.79 14.60 7.31
N GLY A 143 -9.44 14.70 8.59
CA GLY A 143 -10.42 14.99 9.61
C GLY A 143 -11.22 16.24 9.19
N PRO A 144 -12.44 16.42 9.71
CA PRO A 144 -13.14 17.68 9.53
C PRO A 144 -12.18 18.85 9.86
N PRO A 145 -12.23 19.97 9.12
CA PRO A 145 -11.35 21.10 9.37
C PRO A 145 -11.44 21.46 10.85
N GLY A 146 -10.30 21.42 11.54
CA GLY A 146 -10.25 21.51 12.99
C GLY A 146 -10.97 22.75 13.50
N GLU A 147 -11.88 22.53 14.45
CA GLU A 147 -12.08 23.48 15.54
C GLU A 147 -10.73 23.66 16.22
N ALA A 148 -10.17 24.85 16.07
CA ALA A 148 -9.02 25.28 16.83
C ALA A 148 -9.46 25.47 18.29
N SER A 149 -9.31 24.43 19.12
CA SER A 149 -9.32 24.60 20.57
C SER A 149 -7.95 25.12 21.00
N SER A 150 -7.96 26.41 21.30
CA SER A 150 -6.93 27.14 22.02
C SER A 150 -6.69 26.52 23.39
N GLU A 151 -5.53 25.91 23.59
CA GLU A 151 -4.97 25.77 24.94
C GLU A 151 -3.45 25.81 24.83
N GLY A 152 -2.94 27.04 24.81
CA GLY A 152 -1.53 27.32 25.00
C GLY A 152 -1.18 27.09 26.46
N ASN A 153 -0.48 26.01 26.75
CA ASN A 153 0.23 25.87 28.02
C ASN A 153 1.68 26.29 27.80
N ARG A 154 1.95 27.58 28.00
CA ARG A 154 3.28 28.19 27.99
C ARG A 154 3.97 27.79 29.28
N VAL A 155 4.90 26.84 29.21
CA VAL A 155 5.85 26.60 30.30
C VAL A 155 6.83 27.77 30.29
N GLU A 156 6.66 28.72 31.21
CA GLU A 156 7.63 29.79 31.42
C GLU A 156 8.90 29.25 32.10
N PRO A 157 10.11 29.55 31.60
CA PRO A 157 11.34 29.21 32.30
C PRO A 157 11.62 30.20 33.45
N PRO A 158 12.28 29.75 34.54
CA PRO A 158 12.51 30.56 35.73
C PRO A 158 13.52 31.69 35.51
N PRO A 159 13.43 32.80 36.29
CA PRO A 159 14.22 34.01 36.05
C PRO A 159 15.66 33.86 36.53
N ALA A 160 16.62 34.12 35.63
CA ALA A 160 18.04 34.22 35.99
C ALA A 160 18.37 35.66 36.43
N SER A 161 18.87 35.78 37.67
CA SER A 161 19.31 37.03 38.28
C SER A 161 20.54 37.63 37.60
N SER A 162 20.54 38.96 37.51
CA SER A 162 21.58 39.85 37.00
C SER A 162 22.98 39.67 37.62
N ARG A 163 24.02 39.65 36.77
CA ARG A 163 25.31 40.35 37.02
C ARG A 163 26.16 40.48 35.73
N LEU A 164 26.12 41.71 35.19
CA LEU A 164 27.14 42.58 34.57
C LEU A 164 28.23 42.07 33.56
N PRO A 165 28.72 42.97 32.67
CA PRO A 165 29.38 42.64 31.41
C PRO A 165 30.91 42.87 31.42
N THR A 166 31.62 42.14 30.56
CA THR A 166 32.95 42.56 30.06
C THR A 166 33.14 42.08 28.60
N ARG A 167 33.04 43.02 27.66
CA ARG A 167 34.06 43.45 26.67
C ARG A 167 35.35 42.58 26.60
N GLU A 168 35.97 42.16 25.48
CA GLU A 168 36.14 42.68 24.10
C GLU A 168 36.63 41.55 23.12
N ASP A 169 36.07 41.50 21.90
CA ASP A 169 36.74 41.51 20.56
C ASP A 169 37.73 40.41 20.04
N PRO A 170 38.07 40.35 18.72
CA PRO A 170 37.81 39.19 17.85
C PRO A 170 39.04 38.60 17.13
N GLN A 171 38.91 37.37 16.58
CA GLN A 171 39.70 36.77 15.46
C GLN A 171 39.39 35.26 15.42
N SER A 172 39.45 34.49 14.34
CA SER A 172 39.84 34.66 12.94
C SER A 172 39.33 33.40 12.22
N CYS A 173 38.91 33.55 10.96
CA CYS A 173 38.83 32.44 10.02
C CYS A 173 40.15 31.65 9.96
N ARG A 174 40.06 30.32 9.98
CA ARG A 174 40.69 29.38 9.05
C ARG A 174 40.03 28.02 9.18
#